data_AF-A0A7J2VCC5-F1
#
_entry.id   AF-A0A7J2VCC5-F1
#
_cell.length_a   1.000
_cell.length_b   1.000
_cell.length_c   1.000
_cell.angle_alpha   90.00
_cell.angle_beta   90.00
_cell.angle_gamma   90.00
#
_symmetry.space_group_name_H-M   'P 1'
#
loop_
_entity.id
_entity.type
_entity.pdbx_description
1 polymer ?
#
loop_
_entity_poly.entity_id
_entity_poly.type
_entity_poly.pdbx_seq_one_letter_code
_entity_poly.pdbx_strand_id
1 'polypeptide(L)'
;MINEKIVRVNIGGKAVYFHVLGAINREFLDRVVEILSTAYRDLGEAPDYLEVYVYESTLVKQEKLIREAIKIGVPLIGDYPVSHDAWSGWPRIHIDYEKCRGLSEKQLRALVYHEAGHSILHGSLSSYFISIKANNLNRFNLDPLEAIYLASVVVKDLDIHYFLSSRGLGRVVEDYFEYVKPLIMEEKCGSLREILEFSKLISPCVVINCTGLDKVLEFKCRRIYESVIIALRHIVNLEKPLSTRIETFINELIEYTLH
;
A
#
# COMPACT_ATOMS: atom_id res chain seq x y z
N MET A 1 25.56 -10.04 12.51
CA MET A 1 25.57 -8.78 11.74
C MET A 1 25.03 -9.11 10.36
N ILE A 2 23.92 -8.49 9.95
CA ILE A 2 23.41 -8.59 8.58
C ILE A 2 24.38 -7.80 7.70
N ASN A 3 24.84 -8.40 6.60
CA ASN A 3 25.70 -7.70 5.64
C ASN A 3 24.84 -6.73 4.83
N GLU A 4 25.12 -5.43 4.92
CA GLU A 4 24.44 -4.39 4.17
C GLU A 4 25.37 -3.83 3.10
N LYS A 5 24.91 -3.84 1.85
CA LYS A 5 25.60 -3.21 0.73
C LYS A 5 24.75 -2.07 0.17
N ILE A 6 25.32 -0.88 0.10
CA ILE A 6 24.66 0.29 -0.48
C ILE A 6 25.14 0.48 -1.92
N VAL A 7 24.19 0.60 -2.85
CA VAL A 7 24.44 0.85 -4.28
C VAL A 7 23.67 2.09 -4.70
N ARG A 8 24.39 3.09 -5.22
CA ARG A 8 23.76 4.27 -5.81
C ARG A 8 23.44 4.01 -7.27
N VAL A 9 22.18 4.23 -7.65
CA VAL A 9 21.68 4.14 -9.02
C VAL A 9 21.12 5.51 -9.42
N ASN A 10 21.36 5.91 -10.67
CA ASN A 10 20.74 7.11 -11.23
C ASN A 10 19.50 6.69 -12.03
N ILE A 11 18.34 7.19 -11.61
CA ILE A 11 17.07 6.95 -12.30
C ILE A 11 16.49 8.32 -12.68
N GLY A 12 16.44 8.63 -13.98
CA GLY A 12 15.86 9.89 -14.47
C GLY A 12 16.56 11.15 -13.94
N GLY A 13 17.87 11.08 -13.64
CA GLY A 13 18.63 12.18 -13.04
C GLY A 13 18.51 12.26 -11.51
N LYS A 14 17.68 11.43 -10.88
CA LYS A 14 17.50 11.37 -9.43
C LYS A 14 18.41 10.31 -8.80
N ALA A 15 18.84 10.57 -7.57
CA ALA A 15 19.68 9.64 -6.83
C ALA A 15 18.81 8.63 -6.07
N VAL A 16 18.93 7.35 -6.43
CA VAL A 16 18.26 6.25 -5.73
C VAL A 16 19.31 5.38 -5.05
N TYR A 17 19.11 5.11 -3.76
CA TYR A 17 20.04 4.34 -2.93
C TYR A 17 19.45 2.98 -2.63
N PHE A 18 20.04 1.94 -3.19
CA PHE A 18 19.66 0.56 -2.94
C PHE A 18 20.44 0.02 -1.74
N HIS A 19 19.72 -0.33 -0.69
CA HIS A 19 20.24 -1.01 0.49
C HIS A 19 19.95 -2.51 0.35
N VAL A 20 20.98 -3.31 0.10
CA VAL A 20 20.86 -4.76 -0.08
C VAL A 20 21.27 -5.44 1.21
N LEU A 21 20.30 -6.09 1.88
CA LEU A 21 20.48 -6.74 3.17
C LEU A 21 20.44 -8.26 3.00
N GLY A 22 21.61 -8.89 3.09
CA GLY A 22 21.77 -10.33 2.90
C GLY A 22 22.16 -10.75 1.46
N ALA A 23 21.96 -12.03 1.15
CA ALA A 23 22.34 -12.63 -0.12
C ALA A 23 21.17 -12.60 -1.13
N ILE A 24 21.24 -11.66 -2.06
CA ILE A 24 20.20 -11.45 -3.08
C ILE A 24 20.77 -11.70 -4.47
N ASN A 25 20.02 -12.41 -5.31
CA ASN A 25 20.40 -12.65 -6.70
C ASN A 25 20.55 -11.31 -7.44
N ARG A 26 21.67 -11.12 -8.13
CA ARG A 26 21.95 -9.93 -8.94
C ARG A 26 20.89 -9.70 -10.02
N GLU A 27 20.42 -10.76 -10.69
CA GLU A 27 19.37 -10.68 -11.70
C GLU A 27 18.06 -10.11 -11.12
N PHE A 28 17.73 -10.47 -9.88
CA PHE A 28 16.57 -9.91 -9.20
C PHE A 28 16.75 -8.40 -8.95
N LEU A 29 17.93 -7.98 -8.49
CA LEU A 29 18.23 -6.57 -8.26
C LEU A 29 18.19 -5.76 -9.55
N ASP A 30 18.82 -6.26 -10.62
CA ASP A 30 18.84 -5.62 -11.93
C ASP A 30 17.40 -5.45 -12.46
N ARG A 31 16.55 -6.48 -12.29
CA ARG A 31 15.13 -6.43 -12.65
C ARG A 31 14.34 -5.39 -11.82
N VAL A 32 14.57 -5.31 -10.51
CA VAL A 32 13.92 -4.27 -9.67
C VAL A 32 14.33 -2.87 -10.13
N VAL A 33 15.61 -2.66 -10.43
CA VAL A 33 16.13 -1.38 -10.94
C VAL A 33 15.46 -1.02 -12.26
N GLU A 34 15.33 -1.97 -13.20
CA GLU A 34 14.67 -1.77 -14.48
C GLU A 34 13.18 -1.43 -14.34
N ILE A 35 12.46 -2.18 -13.50
CA ILE A 35 11.05 -1.95 -13.22
C ILE A 35 10.85 -0.57 -12.62
N LEU A 36 11.65 -0.19 -11.61
CA LEU A 36 11.54 1.11 -10.94
C LEU A 36 11.91 2.26 -11.88
N SER A 37 12.93 2.08 -12.71
CA SER A 37 13.31 3.07 -13.73
C SER A 37 12.19 3.29 -14.75
N THR A 38 11.58 2.20 -15.19
CA THR A 38 10.43 2.21 -16.09
C THR A 38 9.21 2.85 -15.42
N ALA A 39 8.94 2.54 -14.15
CA ALA A 39 7.85 3.13 -13.38
C ALA A 39 7.95 4.65 -13.34
N TYR A 40 9.10 5.21 -12.92
CA TYR A 40 9.25 6.66 -12.83
C TYR A 40 9.23 7.36 -14.19
N ARG A 41 9.73 6.71 -15.25
CA ARG A 41 9.59 7.24 -16.61
C ARG A 41 8.13 7.31 -17.03
N ASP A 42 7.38 6.23 -16.83
CA ASP A 42 5.99 6.11 -17.26
C ASP A 42 5.06 6.99 -16.41
N LEU A 43 5.37 7.18 -15.12
CA LEU A 43 4.69 8.11 -14.21
C LEU A 43 5.02 9.58 -14.54
N GLY A 44 6.15 9.84 -15.20
CA GLY A 44 6.62 11.18 -15.58
C GLY A 44 7.17 12.02 -14.42
N GLU A 45 7.35 11.42 -13.24
CA GLU A 45 7.83 12.07 -12.03
C GLU A 45 8.60 11.05 -11.18
N ALA A 46 9.53 11.53 -10.37
CA ALA A 46 10.29 10.75 -9.41
C ALA A 46 10.65 11.62 -8.19
N PRO A 47 10.72 11.05 -6.97
CA PRO A 47 11.19 11.78 -5.81
C PRO A 47 12.65 12.23 -5.98
N ASP A 48 13.01 13.34 -5.35
CA ASP A 48 14.38 13.88 -5.40
C ASP A 48 15.40 12.94 -4.74
N TYR A 49 14.96 12.21 -3.73
CA TYR A 49 15.73 11.22 -2.98
C TYR A 49 14.83 10.02 -2.68
N LEU A 50 15.37 8.81 -2.86
CA LEU A 50 14.68 7.56 -2.59
C LEU A 50 15.65 6.52 -2.05
N GLU A 51 15.25 5.83 -1.00
CA GLU A 51 15.91 4.60 -0.57
C GLU A 51 15.08 3.39 -0.96
N VAL A 52 15.75 2.36 -1.47
CA VAL A 52 15.14 1.08 -1.80
C VAL A 52 15.85 0.00 -0.99
N TYR A 53 15.16 -0.54 0.00
CA TYR A 53 15.66 -1.63 0.82
C TYR A 53 15.22 -2.95 0.19
N VAL A 54 16.18 -3.81 -0.14
CA VAL A 54 15.93 -5.16 -0.63
C VAL A 54 16.46 -6.14 0.40
N TYR A 55 15.57 -6.99 0.92
CA TYR A 55 15.81 -7.91 2.01
C TYR A 55 15.86 -9.33 1.49
N GLU A 56 16.86 -10.12 1.91
CA GLU A 56 16.96 -11.52 1.48
C GLU A 56 15.77 -12.39 1.93
N SER A 57 15.16 -12.07 3.07
CA SER A 57 14.09 -12.84 3.70
C SER A 57 13.07 -11.96 4.42
N THR A 58 11.89 -12.53 4.64
CA THR A 58 10.83 -11.87 5.42
C THR A 58 11.28 -11.57 6.84
N LEU A 59 12.05 -12.47 7.45
CA LEU A 59 12.57 -12.29 8.81
C LEU A 59 13.48 -11.06 8.91
N VAL A 60 14.41 -10.88 7.97
CA VAL A 60 15.34 -9.75 7.97
C VAL A 60 14.59 -8.43 7.78
N LYS A 61 13.57 -8.41 6.90
CA LYS A 61 12.70 -7.24 6.70
C LYS A 61 11.95 -6.89 7.99
N GLN A 62 11.26 -7.87 8.58
CA GLN A 62 10.48 -7.66 9.80
C GLN A 62 11.36 -7.20 10.95
N GLU A 63 12.53 -7.81 11.17
CA GLU A 63 13.42 -7.41 12.25
C GLU A 63 13.84 -5.94 12.11
N LYS A 64 14.23 -5.49 10.91
CA LYS A 64 14.60 -4.08 10.69
C LYS A 64 13.41 -3.15 10.90
N LEU A 65 12.27 -3.44 10.27
CA LEU A 65 11.09 -2.56 10.33
C LEU A 65 10.51 -2.47 11.75
N ILE A 66 10.46 -3.57 12.49
CA ILE A 66 9.98 -3.58 13.89
C ILE A 66 10.91 -2.74 14.78
N ARG A 67 12.23 -2.92 14.65
CA ARG A 67 13.21 -2.13 15.42
C ARG A 67 13.07 -0.63 15.14
N GLU A 68 12.89 -0.26 13.87
CA GLU A 68 12.66 1.13 13.48
C GLU A 68 11.33 1.65 14.01
N ALA A 69 10.24 0.91 13.80
CA ALA A 69 8.91 1.28 14.24
C ALA A 69 8.83 1.53 15.75
N ILE A 70 9.43 0.65 16.56
CA ILE A 70 9.54 0.82 18.03
C ILE A 70 10.34 2.08 18.38
N LYS A 71 11.45 2.34 17.69
CA LYS A 71 12.32 3.50 17.97
C LYS A 71 11.61 4.83 17.76
N ILE A 72 10.71 4.91 16.77
CA ILE A 72 10.01 6.14 16.41
C ILE A 72 8.56 6.18 16.89
N GLY A 73 8.05 5.10 17.49
CA GLY A 73 6.71 5.02 18.04
C GLY A 73 5.59 4.95 17.00
N VAL A 74 5.83 4.36 15.82
CA VAL A 74 4.79 4.16 14.80
C VAL A 74 4.26 2.72 14.83
N PRO A 75 2.96 2.50 14.53
CA PRO A 75 2.44 1.16 14.34
C PRO A 75 3.00 0.54 13.05
N LEU A 76 3.40 -0.72 13.12
CA LEU A 76 3.70 -1.55 11.96
C LEU A 76 2.60 -2.59 11.82
N ILE A 77 1.73 -2.43 10.82
CA ILE A 77 0.61 -3.35 10.57
C ILE A 77 0.70 -3.88 9.14
N GLY A 78 0.61 -5.20 9.01
CA GLY A 78 0.69 -5.91 7.74
C GLY A 78 2.12 -6.28 7.34
N ASP A 79 2.22 -7.28 6.47
CA ASP A 79 3.49 -7.80 5.97
C ASP A 79 3.40 -8.10 4.47
N TYR A 80 3.74 -7.09 3.66
CA TYR A 80 3.61 -7.12 2.20
C TYR A 80 4.94 -7.46 1.51
N PRO A 81 4.94 -8.11 0.33
CA PRO A 81 6.16 -8.38 -0.42
C PRO A 81 6.89 -7.11 -0.84
N VAL A 82 6.15 -6.06 -1.15
CA VAL A 82 6.66 -4.72 -1.43
C VAL A 82 5.83 -3.73 -0.62
N SER A 83 6.46 -2.74 0.00
CA SER A 83 5.77 -1.72 0.80
C SER A 83 6.53 -0.40 0.82
N HIS A 84 5.82 0.71 0.94
CA HIS A 84 6.40 2.04 1.11
C HIS A 84 6.25 2.59 2.54
N ASP A 85 7.26 3.32 3.00
CA ASP A 85 7.10 4.29 4.09
C ASP A 85 7.88 5.59 3.85
N ALA A 86 7.58 6.63 4.64
CA ALA A 86 8.40 7.85 4.68
C ALA A 86 8.70 8.30 6.12
N TRP A 87 8.84 7.35 7.05
CA TRP A 87 8.99 7.63 8.48
C TRP A 87 10.24 8.42 8.84
N SER A 88 11.29 8.31 8.01
CA SER A 88 12.56 9.02 8.22
C SER A 88 12.59 10.42 7.61
N GLY A 89 11.52 10.88 6.94
CA GLY A 89 11.47 12.19 6.28
C GLY A 89 11.56 12.15 4.75
N TRP A 90 11.84 10.99 4.17
CA TRP A 90 11.98 10.76 2.73
C TRP A 90 11.35 9.42 2.34
N PRO A 91 10.98 9.20 1.07
CA PRO A 91 10.34 7.96 0.67
C PRO A 91 11.32 6.79 0.70
N ARG A 92 10.81 5.65 1.15
CA ARG A 92 11.53 4.38 1.22
C ARG A 92 10.63 3.28 0.67
N ILE A 93 11.18 2.45 -0.21
CA ILE A 93 10.52 1.25 -0.72
C ILE A 93 11.22 0.03 -0.14
N HIS A 94 10.46 -0.90 0.40
CA HIS A 94 10.93 -2.13 1.04
C HIS A 94 10.50 -3.32 0.18
N ILE A 95 11.44 -4.18 -0.20
CA ILE A 95 11.22 -5.33 -1.08
C ILE A 95 11.72 -6.59 -0.39
N ASP A 96 10.81 -7.52 -0.18
CA ASP A 96 11.05 -8.85 0.37
C ASP A 96 11.38 -9.83 -0.76
N TYR A 97 12.66 -10.16 -0.94
CA TYR A 97 13.10 -11.05 -2.01
C TYR A 97 12.47 -12.44 -1.89
N GLU A 98 12.37 -12.97 -0.68
CA GLU A 98 11.81 -14.30 -0.42
C GLU A 98 10.35 -14.42 -0.85
N LYS A 99 9.54 -13.38 -0.59
CA LYS A 99 8.15 -13.32 -1.08
C LYS A 99 8.07 -13.00 -2.56
N CYS A 100 8.95 -12.14 -3.07
CA CYS A 100 8.91 -11.68 -4.47
C CYS A 100 9.41 -12.72 -5.49
N ARG A 101 10.29 -13.65 -5.10
CA ARG A 101 10.85 -14.64 -6.04
C ARG A 101 9.82 -15.61 -6.63
N GLY A 102 8.68 -15.80 -5.97
CA GLY A 102 7.57 -16.62 -6.46
C GLY A 102 6.57 -15.85 -7.33
N LEU A 103 6.70 -14.54 -7.44
CA LEU A 103 5.78 -13.70 -8.21
C LEU A 103 6.09 -13.78 -9.70
N SER A 104 5.04 -13.74 -10.51
CA SER A 104 5.19 -13.48 -11.94
C SER A 104 5.74 -12.07 -12.18
N GLU A 105 6.37 -11.87 -13.34
CA GLU A 105 6.96 -10.57 -13.70
C GLU A 105 5.92 -9.43 -13.66
N LYS A 106 4.71 -9.69 -14.17
CA LYS A 106 3.60 -8.72 -14.14
C LYS A 106 3.18 -8.34 -12.71
N GLN A 107 3.17 -9.29 -11.77
CA GLN A 107 2.80 -9.02 -10.37
C GLN A 107 3.89 -8.23 -9.67
N LEU A 108 5.17 -8.60 -9.84
CA LEU A 108 6.28 -7.84 -9.29
C LEU A 108 6.29 -6.40 -9.83
N ARG A 109 6.09 -6.25 -11.15
CA ARG A 109 5.96 -4.93 -11.78
C ARG A 109 4.83 -4.13 -11.16
N ALA A 110 3.64 -4.72 -11.01
CA ALA A 110 2.48 -4.05 -10.45
C ALA A 110 2.72 -3.57 -9.00
N LEU A 111 3.30 -4.42 -8.15
CA LEU A 111 3.64 -4.06 -6.77
C LEU A 111 4.68 -2.93 -6.70
N VAL A 112 5.74 -2.99 -7.51
CA VAL A 112 6.77 -1.94 -7.52
C VAL A 112 6.21 -0.62 -8.08
N TYR A 113 5.35 -0.65 -9.10
CA TYR A 113 4.68 0.55 -9.60
C TYR A 113 3.76 1.18 -8.56
N HIS A 114 3.03 0.36 -7.81
CA HIS A 114 2.17 0.82 -6.72
C HIS A 114 2.99 1.59 -5.67
N GLU A 115 4.10 1.00 -5.19
CA GLU A 115 4.95 1.67 -4.21
C GLU A 115 5.76 2.85 -4.79
N ALA A 116 6.07 2.84 -6.08
CA ALA A 116 6.63 4.00 -6.78
C ALA A 116 5.61 5.15 -6.88
N GLY A 117 4.32 4.85 -7.00
CA GLY A 117 3.26 5.85 -6.85
C GLY A 117 3.23 6.44 -5.45
N HIS A 118 3.31 5.59 -4.42
CA HIS A 118 3.39 6.03 -3.01
C HIS A 118 4.59 6.93 -2.75
N SER A 119 5.76 6.63 -3.31
CA SER A 119 6.95 7.46 -3.11
C SER A 119 6.80 8.88 -3.67
N ILE A 120 5.96 9.07 -4.70
CA ILE A 120 5.66 10.38 -5.30
C ILE A 120 4.56 11.10 -4.49
N LEU A 121 3.40 10.47 -4.30
CA LEU A 121 2.24 11.14 -3.69
C LEU A 121 2.33 11.24 -2.16
N HIS A 122 3.03 10.30 -1.54
CA HIS A 122 3.02 10.09 -0.09
C HIS A 122 4.42 9.94 0.51
N GLY A 123 5.46 10.35 -0.22
CA GLY A 123 6.87 10.23 0.18
C GLY A 123 7.35 11.22 1.24
N SER A 124 6.46 11.92 1.92
CA SER A 124 6.80 12.92 2.93
C SER A 124 6.10 12.67 4.26
N LEU A 125 6.66 13.20 5.35
CA LEU A 125 6.07 13.09 6.68
C LEU A 125 4.66 13.69 6.78
N SER A 126 4.32 14.67 5.95
CA SER A 126 2.97 15.26 5.98
C SER A 126 1.87 14.24 5.67
N SER A 127 2.18 13.18 4.91
CA SER A 127 1.25 12.09 4.62
C SER A 127 0.98 11.17 5.83
N TYR A 128 1.66 11.40 6.95
CA TYR A 128 1.51 10.67 8.21
C TYR A 128 0.91 11.55 9.34
N PHE A 129 0.73 12.85 9.11
CA PHE A 129 0.05 13.74 10.06
C PHE A 129 -1.46 13.66 9.89
N ILE A 130 -2.08 12.72 10.61
CA ILE A 130 -3.52 12.49 10.59
C ILE A 130 -4.13 13.01 11.88
N SER A 131 -5.09 13.93 11.75
CA SER A 131 -5.82 14.51 12.89
C SER A 131 -7.31 14.18 12.75
N ILE A 132 -7.81 13.35 13.67
CA ILE A 132 -9.20 12.89 13.67
C ILE A 132 -9.83 13.24 15.02
N LYS A 133 -11.10 13.64 15.00
CA LYS A 133 -11.83 14.00 16.22
C LYS A 133 -12.12 12.72 17.04
N ALA A 134 -11.63 12.69 18.27
CA ALA A 134 -11.66 11.52 19.16
C ALA A 134 -13.06 10.91 19.40
N ASN A 135 -14.12 11.70 19.27
CA ASN A 135 -15.49 11.29 19.59
C ASN A 135 -16.02 10.15 18.71
N ASN A 136 -15.44 9.93 17.52
CA ASN A 136 -15.86 8.87 16.61
C ASN A 136 -15.11 7.54 16.87
N LEU A 137 -13.97 7.58 17.57
CA LEU A 137 -13.07 6.43 17.72
C LEU A 137 -13.42 5.50 18.89
N ASN A 138 -14.09 6.01 19.92
CA ASN A 138 -14.52 5.19 21.07
C ASN A 138 -15.65 4.21 20.73
N ARG A 139 -16.18 4.27 19.51
CA ARG A 139 -17.23 3.36 19.02
C ARG A 139 -16.69 2.03 18.51
N PHE A 140 -15.36 1.86 18.50
CA PHE A 140 -14.70 0.70 17.91
C PHE A 140 -14.26 -0.30 18.98
N ASN A 141 -14.50 -1.60 18.72
CA ASN A 141 -13.76 -2.71 19.36
C ASN A 141 -12.36 -2.90 18.72
N LEU A 142 -11.81 -1.84 18.14
CA LEU A 142 -10.50 -1.78 17.50
C LEU A 142 -9.75 -0.60 18.11
N ASP A 143 -8.45 -0.76 18.33
CA ASP A 143 -7.63 0.34 18.80
C ASP A 143 -7.76 1.56 17.86
N PRO A 144 -8.04 2.77 18.37
CA PRO A 144 -8.21 3.95 17.54
C PRO A 144 -7.05 4.22 16.58
N LEU A 145 -5.80 4.01 17.02
CA LEU A 145 -4.62 4.25 16.19
C LEU A 145 -4.55 3.20 15.08
N GLU A 146 -4.87 1.94 15.37
CA GLU A 146 -4.98 0.89 14.38
C GLU A 146 -6.08 1.16 13.34
N ALA A 147 -7.27 1.60 13.76
CA ALA A 147 -8.37 1.95 12.86
C ALA A 147 -7.97 3.10 11.91
N ILE A 148 -7.35 4.15 12.45
CA ILE A 148 -6.84 5.28 11.68
C ILE A 148 -5.76 4.84 10.71
N TYR A 149 -4.83 4.01 11.16
CA TYR A 149 -3.76 3.50 10.31
C TYR A 149 -4.32 2.72 9.12
N LEU A 150 -5.18 1.72 9.37
CA LEU A 150 -5.76 0.89 8.32
C LEU A 150 -6.59 1.72 7.34
N ALA A 151 -7.43 2.63 7.84
CA ALA A 151 -8.19 3.54 7.00
C ALA A 151 -7.29 4.47 6.17
N SER A 152 -6.18 4.97 6.74
CA SER A 152 -5.22 5.78 6.00
C SER A 152 -4.57 5.01 4.85
N VAL A 153 -4.27 3.73 5.05
CA VAL A 153 -3.72 2.85 4.00
C VAL A 153 -4.74 2.71 2.87
N VAL A 154 -6.02 2.48 3.19
CA VAL A 154 -7.09 2.38 2.18
C VAL A 154 -7.18 3.66 1.34
N VAL A 155 -7.25 4.82 1.98
CA VAL A 155 -7.39 6.12 1.29
C VAL A 155 -6.17 6.41 0.41
N LYS A 156 -4.97 6.11 0.90
CA LYS A 156 -3.73 6.31 0.13
C LYS A 156 -3.61 5.33 -1.05
N ASP A 157 -3.93 4.05 -0.85
CA ASP A 157 -3.92 3.07 -1.96
C ASP A 157 -4.92 3.47 -3.05
N LEU A 158 -6.08 4.00 -2.66
CA LEU A 158 -7.06 4.55 -3.59
C LEU A 158 -6.50 5.73 -4.40
N ASP A 159 -5.75 6.65 -3.77
CA ASP A 159 -5.05 7.74 -4.46
C ASP A 159 -4.04 7.19 -5.49
N ILE A 160 -3.32 6.11 -5.15
CA ILE A 160 -2.37 5.46 -6.07
C ILE A 160 -3.08 4.83 -7.27
N HIS A 161 -4.18 4.12 -7.06
CA HIS A 161 -4.93 3.50 -8.15
C HIS A 161 -5.50 4.55 -9.12
N TYR A 162 -6.01 5.67 -8.61
CA TYR A 162 -6.41 6.80 -9.46
C TYR A 162 -5.24 7.44 -10.17
N PHE A 163 -4.13 7.67 -9.47
CA PHE A 163 -2.93 8.23 -10.06
C PHE A 163 -2.41 7.37 -11.21
N LEU A 164 -2.25 6.06 -11.01
CA LEU A 164 -1.84 5.13 -12.06
C LEU A 164 -2.83 5.13 -13.23
N SER A 165 -4.13 5.02 -12.96
CA SER A 165 -5.15 5.02 -14.02
C SER A 165 -5.13 6.32 -14.85
N SER A 166 -4.99 7.48 -14.18
CA SER A 166 -4.90 8.80 -14.83
C SER A 166 -3.67 8.96 -15.74
N ARG A 167 -2.62 8.16 -15.51
CA ARG A 167 -1.41 8.10 -16.34
C ARG A 167 -1.48 7.05 -17.45
N GLY A 168 -2.66 6.46 -17.68
CA GLY A 168 -2.84 5.40 -18.68
C GLY A 168 -2.31 4.03 -18.22
N LEU A 169 -2.00 3.87 -16.94
CA LEU A 169 -1.44 2.64 -16.37
C LEU A 169 -2.53 1.74 -15.74
N GLY A 170 -3.76 1.79 -16.25
CA GLY A 170 -4.87 0.94 -15.77
C GLY A 170 -4.53 -0.55 -15.79
N ARG A 171 -3.74 -1.01 -16.77
CA ARG A 171 -3.26 -2.40 -16.84
C ARG A 171 -2.40 -2.80 -15.63
N VAL A 172 -1.60 -1.87 -15.10
CA VAL A 172 -0.79 -2.10 -13.89
C VAL A 172 -1.71 -2.30 -12.69
N VAL A 173 -2.82 -1.56 -12.61
CA VAL A 173 -3.84 -1.73 -11.56
C VAL A 173 -4.56 -3.08 -11.70
N GLU A 174 -4.85 -3.53 -12.92
CA GLU A 174 -5.38 -4.89 -13.16
C GLU A 174 -4.41 -5.98 -12.70
N ASP A 175 -3.12 -5.86 -13.02
CA ASP A 175 -2.10 -6.83 -12.62
C ASP A 175 -1.89 -6.83 -11.09
N TYR A 176 -2.02 -5.68 -10.43
CA TYR A 176 -2.06 -5.56 -8.97
C TYR A 176 -3.29 -6.27 -8.40
N PHE A 177 -4.47 -6.04 -8.99
CA PHE A 177 -5.72 -6.70 -8.57
C PHE A 177 -5.60 -8.23 -8.65
N GLU A 178 -5.04 -8.76 -9.74
CA GLU A 178 -4.81 -10.20 -9.88
C GLU A 178 -3.85 -10.77 -8.82
N TYR A 179 -2.93 -9.96 -8.28
CA TYR A 179 -2.11 -10.36 -7.13
C TYR A 179 -2.92 -10.39 -5.82
N VAL A 180 -3.75 -9.38 -5.54
CA VAL A 180 -4.51 -9.31 -4.27
C VAL A 180 -5.78 -10.16 -4.27
N LYS A 181 -6.28 -10.57 -5.43
CA LYS A 181 -7.54 -11.30 -5.59
C LYS A 181 -7.64 -12.58 -4.74
N PRO A 182 -6.61 -13.44 -4.61
CA PRO A 182 -6.65 -14.57 -3.70
C PRO A 182 -6.81 -14.13 -2.23
N LEU A 183 -6.18 -13.03 -1.83
CA LEU A 183 -6.26 -12.48 -0.47
C LEU A 183 -7.68 -11.98 -0.16
N ILE A 184 -8.36 -11.39 -1.14
CA ILE A 184 -9.77 -10.97 -1.00
C ILE A 184 -10.66 -12.17 -0.62
N MET A 185 -10.35 -13.36 -1.14
CA MET A 185 -11.15 -14.57 -0.87
C MET A 185 -10.93 -15.12 0.54
N GLU A 186 -9.88 -14.71 1.23
CA GLU A 186 -9.57 -15.12 2.61
C GLU A 186 -10.26 -14.22 3.65
N GLU A 187 -10.75 -13.05 3.23
CA GLU A 187 -11.41 -12.07 4.10
C GLU A 187 -12.80 -12.53 4.56
N LYS A 188 -13.14 -12.16 5.80
CA LYS A 188 -14.40 -12.55 6.46
C LYS A 188 -15.34 -11.39 6.73
N CYS A 189 -14.85 -10.15 6.70
CA CYS A 189 -15.64 -8.93 6.93
C CYS A 189 -16.56 -9.00 8.17
N GLY A 190 -16.11 -9.63 9.25
CA GLY A 190 -16.87 -9.83 10.48
C GLY A 190 -16.64 -8.75 11.54
N SER A 191 -15.65 -7.90 11.33
CA SER A 191 -15.23 -6.81 12.22
C SER A 191 -14.79 -5.60 11.42
N LEU A 192 -14.72 -4.42 12.03
CA LEU A 192 -14.21 -3.21 11.35
C LEU A 192 -12.81 -3.43 10.76
N ARG A 193 -11.94 -4.13 11.48
CA ARG A 193 -10.59 -4.46 11.02
C ARG A 193 -10.63 -5.19 9.69
N GLU A 194 -11.36 -6.30 9.63
CA GLU A 194 -11.51 -7.12 8.42
C GLU A 194 -12.20 -6.34 7.30
N ILE A 195 -13.14 -5.43 7.62
CA ILE A 195 -13.76 -4.55 6.61
C ILE A 195 -12.75 -3.55 6.04
N LEU A 196 -11.86 -2.98 6.86
CA LEU A 196 -10.81 -2.09 6.39
C LEU A 196 -9.75 -2.84 5.56
N GLU A 197 -9.35 -4.04 5.98
CA GLU A 197 -8.46 -4.93 5.23
C GLU A 197 -9.10 -5.31 3.89
N PHE A 198 -10.37 -5.73 3.88
CA PHE A 198 -11.14 -5.97 2.66
C PHE A 198 -11.23 -4.72 1.76
N SER A 199 -11.55 -3.56 2.33
CA SER A 199 -11.66 -2.29 1.60
C SER A 199 -10.37 -1.93 0.88
N LYS A 200 -9.22 -2.18 1.52
CA LYS A 200 -7.90 -1.99 0.91
C LYS A 200 -7.77 -2.87 -0.34
N LEU A 201 -8.07 -4.16 -0.20
CA LEU A 201 -7.87 -5.14 -1.27
C LEU A 201 -8.82 -4.93 -2.46
N ILE A 202 -10.03 -4.39 -2.23
CA ILE A 202 -10.98 -4.07 -3.31
C ILE A 202 -10.84 -2.65 -3.87
N SER A 203 -9.98 -1.81 -3.31
CA SER A 203 -9.77 -0.43 -3.79
C SER A 203 -9.39 -0.32 -5.28
N PRO A 204 -8.69 -1.28 -5.93
CA PRO A 204 -8.50 -1.27 -7.38
C PRO A 204 -9.83 -1.20 -8.17
N CYS A 205 -10.88 -1.85 -7.66
CA CYS A 205 -12.19 -1.96 -8.31
C CYS A 205 -12.95 -0.64 -8.44
N VAL A 206 -12.42 0.43 -7.85
CA VAL A 206 -12.93 1.78 -8.06
C VAL A 206 -12.56 2.31 -9.45
N VAL A 207 -11.39 1.92 -9.98
CA VAL A 207 -10.85 2.41 -11.26
C VAL A 207 -10.79 1.35 -12.36
N ILE A 208 -10.83 0.06 -12.01
CA ILE A 208 -10.93 -1.05 -12.97
C ILE A 208 -12.26 -1.78 -12.84
N ASN A 209 -12.60 -2.58 -13.86
CA ASN A 209 -13.80 -3.41 -13.82
C ASN A 209 -13.53 -4.75 -13.11
N CYS A 210 -14.04 -4.90 -11.88
CA CYS A 210 -14.00 -6.15 -11.11
C CYS A 210 -15.28 -7.01 -11.24
N THR A 211 -15.88 -7.05 -12.43
CA THR A 211 -17.12 -7.82 -12.67
C THR A 211 -17.01 -9.26 -12.17
N GLY A 212 -18.00 -9.70 -11.38
CA GLY A 212 -18.11 -11.06 -10.88
C GLY A 212 -17.34 -11.34 -9.60
N LEU A 213 -16.62 -10.36 -9.05
CA LEU A 213 -15.98 -10.48 -7.74
C LEU A 213 -17.01 -10.79 -6.65
N ASP A 214 -18.14 -10.09 -6.65
CA ASP A 214 -19.28 -10.27 -5.74
C ASP A 214 -19.71 -11.74 -5.59
N LYS A 215 -19.67 -12.50 -6.67
CA LYS A 215 -20.11 -13.92 -6.72
C LYS A 215 -19.18 -14.87 -5.99
N VAL A 216 -17.91 -14.51 -5.82
CA VAL A 216 -16.89 -15.35 -5.19
C VAL A 216 -16.54 -14.92 -3.76
N LEU A 217 -17.08 -13.78 -3.30
CA LEU A 217 -16.90 -13.32 -1.92
C LEU A 217 -17.62 -14.20 -0.92
N GLU A 218 -17.05 -14.28 0.29
CA GLU A 218 -17.71 -14.76 1.51
C GLU A 218 -19.01 -13.98 1.75
N PHE A 219 -20.00 -14.61 2.39
CA PHE A 219 -21.35 -14.08 2.54
C PHE A 219 -21.39 -12.67 3.14
N LYS A 220 -20.64 -12.40 4.22
CA LYS A 220 -20.60 -11.08 4.87
C LYS A 220 -19.92 -10.05 3.97
N CYS A 221 -18.77 -10.39 3.38
CA CYS A 221 -18.08 -9.50 2.45
C CYS A 221 -18.96 -9.14 1.23
N ARG A 222 -19.69 -10.12 0.68
CA ARG A 222 -20.64 -9.90 -0.41
C ARG A 222 -21.74 -8.89 -0.04
N ARG A 223 -22.28 -8.99 1.19
CA ARG A 223 -23.35 -8.08 1.66
C ARG A 223 -22.93 -6.62 1.73
N ILE A 224 -21.65 -6.35 2.01
CA ILE A 224 -21.13 -5.00 2.16
C ILE A 224 -20.38 -4.48 0.92
N TYR A 225 -20.07 -5.36 -0.05
CA TYR A 225 -19.24 -5.04 -1.21
C TYR A 225 -19.65 -3.76 -1.94
N GLU A 226 -20.91 -3.66 -2.36
CA GLU A 226 -21.41 -2.49 -3.08
C GLU A 226 -21.33 -1.22 -2.23
N SER A 227 -21.66 -1.32 -0.95
CA SER A 227 -21.62 -0.19 -0.02
C SER A 227 -20.19 0.31 0.20
N VAL A 228 -19.22 -0.60 0.33
CA VAL A 228 -17.80 -0.26 0.43
C VAL A 228 -17.30 0.40 -0.86
N ILE A 229 -17.70 -0.11 -2.04
CA ILE A 229 -17.33 0.50 -3.33
C ILE A 229 -17.93 1.91 -3.46
N ILE A 230 -19.16 2.13 -3.01
CA ILE A 230 -19.79 3.46 -2.98
C ILE A 230 -19.00 4.41 -2.06
N ALA A 231 -18.65 3.95 -0.85
CA ALA A 231 -17.85 4.72 0.09
C ALA A 231 -16.50 5.10 -0.51
N LEU A 232 -15.76 4.14 -1.07
CA LEU A 232 -14.47 4.41 -1.73
C LEU A 232 -14.61 5.43 -2.88
N ARG A 233 -15.64 5.29 -3.74
CA ARG A 233 -15.92 6.27 -4.81
C ARG A 233 -16.25 7.66 -4.27
N HIS A 234 -16.94 7.76 -3.14
CA HIS A 234 -17.17 9.06 -2.52
C HIS A 234 -15.86 9.67 -2.03
N ILE A 235 -15.02 8.88 -1.34
CA ILE A 235 -13.77 9.35 -0.74
C ILE A 235 -12.76 9.87 -1.76
N VAL A 236 -12.65 9.25 -2.93
CA VAL A 236 -11.72 9.72 -3.97
C VAL A 236 -12.18 11.00 -4.67
N ASN A 237 -13.48 11.23 -4.75
CA ASN A 237 -14.04 12.46 -5.32
C ASN A 237 -14.14 13.59 -4.29
N LEU A 238 -13.78 13.33 -3.03
CA LEU A 238 -13.86 14.29 -1.96
C LEU A 238 -12.62 15.20 -1.97
N GLU A 239 -12.78 16.44 -2.44
CA GLU A 239 -11.76 17.50 -2.40
C GLU A 239 -11.53 18.03 -0.97
N LYS A 240 -11.02 17.17 -0.10
CA LYS A 240 -10.73 17.46 1.31
C LYS A 240 -9.36 16.92 1.71
N PRO A 241 -8.76 17.47 2.79
CA PRO A 241 -7.50 16.95 3.33
C PRO A 241 -7.61 15.46 3.69
N LEU A 242 -6.47 14.75 3.65
CA LEU A 242 -6.36 13.33 3.96
C LEU A 242 -7.06 12.95 5.27
N SER A 243 -6.85 13.75 6.33
CA SER A 243 -7.48 13.52 7.64
C SER A 243 -9.02 13.49 7.57
N THR A 244 -9.61 14.42 6.82
CA THR A 244 -11.07 14.49 6.65
C THR A 244 -11.57 13.30 5.82
N ARG A 245 -10.85 12.92 4.76
CA ARG A 245 -11.19 11.75 3.94
C ARG A 245 -11.17 10.46 4.75
N ILE A 246 -10.16 10.28 5.61
CA ILE A 246 -10.07 9.13 6.52
C ILE A 246 -11.22 9.12 7.52
N GLU A 247 -11.51 10.27 8.16
CA GLU A 247 -12.62 10.38 9.11
C GLU A 247 -13.98 10.08 8.45
N THR A 248 -14.23 10.63 7.26
CA THR A 248 -15.44 10.33 6.48
C THR A 248 -15.54 8.85 6.15
N PHE A 249 -14.44 8.24 5.70
CA PHE A 249 -14.43 6.82 5.32
C PHE A 249 -14.75 5.91 6.50
N ILE A 250 -14.12 6.14 7.64
CA ILE A 250 -14.36 5.40 8.88
C ILE A 250 -15.85 5.51 9.27
N ASN A 251 -16.43 6.70 9.21
CA ASN A 251 -17.82 6.92 9.59
C ASN A 251 -18.81 6.20 8.66
N GLU A 252 -18.52 6.12 7.36
CA GLU A 252 -19.36 5.39 6.40
C GLU A 252 -19.31 3.88 6.63
N LEU A 253 -18.13 3.34 6.98
CA LEU A 253 -17.99 1.90 7.25
C LEU A 253 -18.64 1.44 8.56
N ILE A 254 -18.79 2.33 9.55
CA ILE A 254 -19.44 2.00 10.83
C ILE A 254 -20.84 1.47 10.61
N GLU A 255 -21.60 2.05 9.68
CA GLU A 255 -22.99 1.67 9.41
C GLU A 255 -23.11 0.20 8.99
N TYR A 256 -22.04 -0.38 8.44
CA TYR A 256 -22.01 -1.78 7.99
C TYR A 256 -21.58 -2.77 9.07
N THR A 257 -20.97 -2.29 10.16
CA THR A 257 -20.54 -3.14 11.30
C THR A 257 -21.63 -3.36 12.35
N LEU A 258 -22.70 -2.56 12.32
CA LEU A 258 -23.78 -2.57 13.31
C LEU A 258 -24.97 -3.49 12.92
N HIS A 259 -24.85 -4.25 11.83
CA HIS A 259 -25.91 -5.09 11.22
C HIS A 259 -25.38 -6.45 10.71
#